data_AF-A0A7N8X0N3-F1
#
_entry.id   AF-A0A7N8X0N3-F1
#
_cell.length_a   1.000
_cell.length_b   1.000
_cell.length_c   1.000
_cell.angle_alpha   90.00
_cell.angle_beta   90.00
_cell.angle_gamma   90.00
#
_symmetry.space_group_name_H-M   'P 1'
#
loop_
_entity.id
_entity.type
_entity.pdbx_description
1 polymer ?
#
loop_
_entity_poly.entity_id
_entity_poly.type
_entity_poly.pdbx_seq_one_letter_code
_entity_poly.pdbx_strand_id
1 'polypeptide(L)'
;YRLKLILFLLFWLMRALKHTLLSPLQVTQPQRAEQQSQLLGSFDEKAYLAGKQLKPGEDPYREHAFNLQESDRLGSERAIRDTRHYRCASLNYDTELPSTSIIITFHNEARSTLLRTIKSVLIRSPPSLIQEIILIDDFSSDPEDCQLLAQIPKVRCLRNGRREGLIRSRVRGANTASASILTFLDSHCEVNTDWLQPMIQRVKEDHTRVVSPIIDVISLDNFAYLAASADLRGGFDWSLHFKWEQIPIEQKMARSDPTQPIRTPVIAGGIFVMDKSWFNHLGQYDTHMDIWGGENFELSFRVWMCGGSLEILPCSRVGHVFRKRHPYDFPEGNALTYIKNTRRAAEVWMDEYKQYYYSARPSAQGKAFGSIAERLTLRRKLNCKPFRWYMENVYPELRVPEQEAVSSVLKQGGLCLETRGTDSLGLSECRGIGANRPQSQVRSLPLEGGCDSYTSSLNCRMCRI
;
A
#
# COMPACT_ATOMS: atom_id res chain seq x y z
N TYR A 1 -9.17 50.05 -57.81
CA TYR A 1 -7.87 49.34 -57.80
C TYR A 1 -7.50 48.76 -56.43
N ARG A 2 -7.54 49.51 -55.31
CA ARG A 2 -7.17 48.98 -53.98
C ARG A 2 -8.03 47.81 -53.46
N LEU A 3 -9.33 47.78 -53.76
CA LEU A 3 -10.22 46.69 -53.31
C LEU A 3 -9.97 45.34 -54.02
N LYS A 4 -9.56 45.38 -55.30
CA LYS A 4 -9.22 44.17 -56.07
C LYS A 4 -7.92 43.54 -55.59
N LEU A 5 -6.96 44.35 -55.14
CA LEU A 5 -5.68 43.88 -54.61
C LEU A 5 -5.85 43.16 -53.26
N ILE A 6 -6.72 43.70 -52.40
CA ILE A 6 -7.06 43.09 -51.10
C ILE A 6 -7.78 41.75 -51.28
N LEU A 7 -8.73 41.67 -52.22
CA LEU A 7 -9.40 40.40 -52.53
C LEU A 7 -8.43 39.34 -53.08
N PHE A 8 -7.47 39.77 -53.91
CA PHE A 8 -6.44 38.86 -54.45
C PHE A 8 -5.51 38.32 -53.36
N LEU A 9 -5.09 39.18 -52.42
CA LEU A 9 -4.27 38.79 -51.27
C LEU A 9 -5.01 37.82 -50.33
N LEU A 10 -6.29 38.09 -50.03
CA LEU A 10 -7.14 37.18 -49.24
C LEU A 10 -7.35 35.83 -49.93
N PHE A 11 -7.54 35.83 -51.25
CA PHE A 11 -7.69 34.59 -52.02
C PHE A 11 -6.40 33.76 -52.02
N TRP A 12 -5.23 34.42 -52.08
CA TRP A 12 -3.93 33.77 -52.02
C TRP A 12 -3.61 33.23 -50.62
N LEU A 13 -3.91 33.97 -49.56
CA LEU A 13 -3.79 33.52 -48.17
C LEU A 13 -4.68 32.30 -47.88
N MET A 14 -5.94 32.31 -48.35
CA MET A 14 -6.86 31.19 -48.21
C MET A 14 -6.38 29.95 -48.99
N ARG A 15 -5.76 30.13 -50.16
CA ARG A 15 -5.15 29.04 -50.92
C ARG A 15 -3.89 28.47 -50.26
N ALA A 16 -3.06 29.34 -49.67
CA ALA A 16 -1.87 28.92 -48.93
C ALA A 16 -2.23 28.12 -47.67
N LEU A 17 -3.24 28.56 -46.90
CA LEU A 17 -3.79 27.82 -45.76
C LEU A 17 -4.41 26.47 -46.17
N LYS A 18 -5.10 26.41 -47.33
CA LYS A 18 -5.64 25.14 -47.85
C LYS A 18 -4.54 24.14 -48.23
N HIS A 19 -3.40 24.60 -48.72
CA HIS A 19 -2.27 23.73 -49.06
C HIS A 19 -1.44 23.29 -47.84
N THR A 20 -1.47 24.02 -46.71
CA THR A 20 -0.82 23.59 -45.46
C THR A 20 -1.69 22.67 -44.60
N LEU A 21 -3.01 22.65 -44.79
CA LEU A 21 -3.97 21.88 -43.98
C LEU A 21 -4.46 20.58 -44.64
N LEU A 22 -3.93 20.19 -45.80
CA LEU A 22 -4.34 19.00 -46.55
C LEU A 22 -3.14 18.13 -46.99
N SER A 23 -2.12 18.00 -46.13
CA SER A 23 -1.24 16.85 -46.18
C SER A 23 -1.97 15.68 -45.53
N PRO A 24 -2.14 14.52 -46.19
CA PRO A 24 -2.64 13.35 -45.50
C PRO A 24 -1.66 13.04 -44.37
N LEU A 25 -2.14 13.11 -43.13
CA LEU A 25 -1.47 12.48 -42.00
C LEU A 25 -1.34 11.00 -42.36
N GLN A 26 -0.17 10.61 -42.88
CA GLN A 26 0.27 9.23 -42.85
C GLN A 26 0.34 8.86 -41.38
N VAL A 27 -0.71 8.19 -40.91
CA VAL A 27 -0.70 7.50 -39.63
C VAL A 27 0.40 6.44 -39.74
N THR A 28 1.57 6.74 -39.20
CA THR A 28 2.63 5.75 -38.94
C THR A 28 2.13 4.81 -37.84
N GLN A 29 1.29 3.85 -38.25
CA GLN A 29 0.82 2.73 -37.43
C GLN A 29 1.64 1.41 -37.51
N PRO A 30 2.73 1.24 -38.30
CA PRO A 30 3.40 -0.07 -38.35
C PRO A 30 4.32 -0.34 -37.15
N GLN A 31 4.96 0.67 -36.56
CA GLN A 31 5.95 0.46 -35.49
C GLN A 31 5.36 -0.08 -34.17
N ARG A 32 4.11 0.28 -33.84
CA ARG A 32 3.47 -0.14 -32.58
C ARG A 32 3.04 -1.61 -32.61
N ALA A 33 2.58 -2.10 -33.76
CA ALA A 33 2.17 -3.49 -33.95
C ALA A 33 3.38 -4.44 -33.99
N GLU A 34 4.48 -4.03 -34.62
CA GLU A 34 5.74 -4.80 -34.62
C GLU A 34 6.38 -4.88 -33.22
N GLN A 35 6.38 -3.78 -32.45
CA GLN A 35 6.79 -3.81 -31.04
C GLN A 35 5.86 -4.67 -30.17
N GLN A 36 4.54 -4.65 -30.41
CA GLN A 36 3.58 -5.49 -29.69
C GLN A 36 3.79 -6.99 -29.95
N SER A 37 4.05 -7.39 -31.20
CA SER A 37 4.35 -8.78 -31.53
C SER A 37 5.66 -9.27 -30.89
N GLN A 38 6.65 -8.39 -30.73
CA GLN A 38 7.90 -8.72 -30.03
C GLN A 38 7.74 -8.84 -28.51
N LEU A 39 6.81 -8.10 -27.89
CA LEU A 39 6.63 -8.06 -26.43
C LEU A 39 5.91 -9.28 -25.84
N LEU A 40 5.08 -9.98 -26.63
CA LEU A 40 4.27 -11.11 -26.17
C LEU A 40 4.76 -12.47 -26.66
N GLY A 41 5.67 -12.51 -27.63
CA GLY A 41 6.19 -13.76 -28.18
C GLY A 41 5.07 -14.63 -28.78
N SER A 42 5.11 -15.93 -28.49
CA SER A 42 4.14 -16.93 -28.96
C SER A 42 2.95 -17.16 -28.00
N PHE A 43 2.76 -16.30 -27.00
CA PHE A 43 1.75 -16.50 -25.97
C PHE A 43 0.32 -16.35 -26.53
N ASP A 44 -0.47 -17.43 -26.47
CA ASP A 44 -1.89 -17.41 -26.85
C ASP A 44 -2.77 -16.92 -25.69
N GLU A 45 -2.98 -15.61 -25.66
CA GLU A 45 -3.84 -14.94 -24.68
C GLU A 45 -5.28 -15.45 -24.70
N LYS A 46 -5.84 -15.75 -25.88
CA LYS A 46 -7.24 -16.20 -25.98
C LYS A 46 -7.39 -17.57 -25.35
N ALA A 47 -6.48 -18.50 -25.66
CA ALA A 47 -6.46 -19.82 -25.05
C ALA A 47 -6.25 -19.74 -23.53
N TYR A 48 -5.33 -18.88 -23.07
CA TYR A 48 -5.07 -18.68 -21.65
C TYR A 48 -6.33 -18.22 -20.90
N LEU A 49 -7.02 -17.19 -21.40
CA LEU A 49 -8.23 -16.67 -20.75
C LEU A 49 -9.41 -17.64 -20.87
N ALA A 50 -9.55 -18.34 -22.00
CA ALA A 50 -10.62 -19.33 -22.20
C ALA A 50 -10.57 -20.51 -21.21
N GLY A 51 -9.38 -20.83 -20.67
CA GLY A 51 -9.22 -21.95 -19.74
C GLY A 51 -9.89 -21.77 -18.36
N LYS A 52 -10.27 -20.55 -17.98
CA LYS A 52 -10.91 -20.26 -16.67
C LYS A 52 -12.00 -19.19 -16.76
N GLN A 53 -12.93 -19.35 -17.70
CA GLN A 53 -14.10 -18.47 -17.78
C GLN A 53 -15.14 -18.81 -16.70
N LEU A 54 -15.80 -17.77 -16.20
CA LEU A 54 -16.98 -17.90 -15.35
C LEU A 54 -18.08 -18.67 -16.09
N LYS A 55 -18.64 -19.72 -15.48
CA LYS A 55 -19.72 -20.48 -16.13
C LYS A 55 -21.04 -19.72 -16.04
N PRO A 56 -21.94 -19.89 -17.03
CA PRO A 56 -23.26 -19.27 -16.98
C PRO A 56 -24.01 -19.60 -15.68
N GLY A 57 -24.46 -18.57 -14.95
CA GLY A 57 -25.21 -18.70 -13.71
C GLY A 57 -24.38 -18.76 -12.43
N GLU A 58 -23.04 -18.80 -12.51
CA GLU A 58 -22.18 -18.70 -11.32
C GLU A 58 -22.07 -17.27 -10.80
N ASP A 59 -21.90 -17.12 -9.49
CA ASP A 59 -21.65 -15.81 -8.87
C ASP A 59 -20.23 -15.31 -9.24
N PRO A 60 -20.10 -14.17 -9.97
CA PRO A 60 -18.83 -13.65 -10.42
C PRO A 60 -17.89 -13.24 -9.29
N TYR A 61 -18.39 -13.04 -8.06
CA TYR A 61 -17.58 -12.62 -6.91
C TYR A 61 -17.07 -13.79 -6.08
N ARG A 62 -17.60 -15.01 -6.27
CA ARG A 62 -17.41 -16.14 -5.35
C ARG A 62 -15.94 -16.50 -5.16
N GLU A 63 -15.20 -16.64 -6.25
CA GLU A 63 -13.84 -17.18 -6.22
C GLU A 63 -12.78 -16.12 -5.95
N HIS A 64 -12.98 -14.88 -6.40
CA HIS A 64 -11.94 -13.86 -6.34
C HIS A 64 -12.31 -12.64 -5.50
N ALA A 65 -13.53 -12.56 -4.96
CA ALA A 65 -14.01 -11.42 -4.17
C ALA A 65 -14.00 -10.06 -4.92
N PHE A 66 -14.05 -10.11 -6.25
CA PHE A 66 -14.33 -9.04 -7.19
C PHE A 66 -15.10 -9.62 -8.37
N ASN A 67 -15.68 -8.78 -9.22
CA ASN A 67 -16.49 -9.20 -10.36
C ASN A 67 -15.62 -9.80 -11.49
N LEU A 68 -15.48 -11.13 -11.52
CA LEU A 68 -14.70 -11.82 -12.55
C LEU A 68 -15.24 -11.55 -13.96
N GLN A 69 -16.56 -11.50 -14.13
CA GLN A 69 -17.19 -11.26 -15.42
C GLN A 69 -16.78 -9.91 -16.03
N GLU A 70 -16.76 -8.84 -15.23
CA GLU A 70 -16.29 -7.53 -15.68
C GLU A 70 -14.78 -7.53 -15.95
N SER A 71 -13.99 -8.25 -15.15
CA SER A 71 -12.55 -8.41 -15.40
C SER A 71 -12.24 -9.07 -16.74
N ASP A 72 -12.97 -10.14 -17.06
CA ASP A 72 -12.77 -10.97 -18.27
C ASP A 72 -13.27 -10.27 -19.54
N ARG A 73 -14.28 -9.41 -19.41
CA ARG A 73 -14.78 -8.57 -20.52
C ARG A 73 -13.76 -7.55 -20.99
N LEU A 74 -12.83 -7.17 -20.12
CA LEU A 74 -11.83 -6.14 -20.40
C LEU A 74 -10.59 -6.74 -21.06
N GLY A 75 -10.15 -6.10 -22.14
CA GLY A 75 -8.87 -6.43 -22.77
C GLY A 75 -7.71 -6.30 -21.79
N SER A 76 -6.75 -7.21 -21.87
CA SER A 76 -5.54 -7.22 -21.04
C SER A 76 -4.64 -5.99 -21.26
N GLU A 77 -4.83 -5.27 -22.37
CA GLU A 77 -4.11 -4.03 -22.74
C GLU A 77 -4.99 -2.78 -22.62
N ARG A 78 -6.11 -2.85 -21.91
CA ARG A 78 -7.07 -1.74 -21.85
C ARG A 78 -6.39 -0.41 -21.53
N ALA A 79 -6.84 0.65 -22.19
CA ALA A 79 -6.43 1.99 -21.83
C ALA A 79 -6.97 2.37 -20.45
N ILE A 80 -6.15 3.04 -19.65
CA ILE A 80 -6.54 3.64 -18.37
C ILE A 80 -6.23 5.13 -18.42
N ARG A 81 -6.94 5.91 -17.60
CA ARG A 81 -6.72 7.36 -17.50
C ARG A 81 -5.36 7.63 -16.84
N ASP A 82 -4.62 8.61 -17.36
CA ASP A 82 -3.48 9.19 -16.64
C ASP A 82 -4.02 10.00 -15.44
N THR A 83 -3.73 9.51 -14.24
CA THR A 83 -4.17 10.08 -12.96
C THR A 83 -3.10 10.91 -12.28
N ARG A 84 -1.93 11.08 -12.92
CA ARG A 84 -0.83 11.90 -12.38
C ARG A 84 -1.22 13.37 -12.37
N HIS A 85 -0.56 14.12 -11.49
CA HIS A 85 -0.63 15.59 -11.53
C HIS A 85 0.06 16.09 -12.80
N TYR A 86 -0.45 17.15 -13.44
CA TYR A 86 0.07 17.62 -14.74
C TYR A 86 1.58 17.96 -14.72
N ARG A 87 2.10 18.41 -13.56
CA ARG A 87 3.54 18.68 -13.36
C ARG A 87 4.43 17.44 -13.45
N CYS A 88 3.89 16.24 -13.22
CA CYS A 88 4.66 15.00 -13.31
C CYS A 88 5.19 14.74 -14.72
N ALA A 89 4.46 15.17 -15.76
CA ALA A 89 4.88 15.04 -17.14
C ALA A 89 6.08 15.94 -17.51
N SER A 90 6.38 16.95 -16.68
CA SER A 90 7.52 17.85 -16.87
C SER A 90 8.75 17.45 -16.05
N LEU A 91 8.67 16.37 -15.27
CA LEU A 91 9.81 15.85 -14.53
C LEU A 91 10.73 15.07 -15.48
N ASN A 92 12.02 15.32 -15.35
CA ASN A 92 13.06 14.55 -16.04
C ASN A 92 13.72 13.60 -15.03
N TYR A 93 13.94 12.36 -15.45
CA TYR A 93 14.67 11.36 -14.68
C TYR A 93 16.00 11.09 -15.38
N ASP A 94 16.95 10.48 -14.66
CA ASP A 94 18.23 10.11 -15.23
C ASP A 94 18.04 9.20 -16.46
N THR A 95 18.85 9.40 -17.50
CA THR A 95 18.81 8.57 -18.71
C THR A 95 19.26 7.13 -18.45
N GLU A 96 20.16 6.96 -17.46
CA GLU A 96 20.70 5.67 -17.04
C GLU A 96 20.18 5.32 -15.64
N LEU A 97 18.98 4.74 -15.61
CA LEU A 97 18.42 4.13 -14.41
C LEU A 97 18.76 2.63 -14.36
N PRO A 98 19.06 2.06 -13.17
CA PRO A 98 19.27 0.62 -13.04
C PRO A 98 17.98 -0.15 -13.34
N SER A 99 18.11 -1.31 -13.97
CA SER A 99 16.99 -2.23 -14.17
C SER A 99 16.48 -2.81 -12.86
N THR A 100 15.23 -3.25 -12.83
CA THR A 100 14.60 -3.93 -11.69
C THR A 100 14.08 -5.32 -12.05
N SER A 101 14.11 -6.23 -11.08
CA SER A 101 13.38 -7.49 -11.09
C SER A 101 12.02 -7.26 -10.45
N ILE A 102 10.95 -7.49 -11.20
CA ILE A 102 9.58 -7.29 -10.75
C ILE A 102 9.07 -8.61 -10.19
N ILE A 103 8.66 -8.62 -8.92
CA ILE A 103 8.24 -9.82 -8.19
C ILE A 103 6.73 -9.72 -7.96
N ILE A 104 5.99 -10.66 -8.55
CA ILE A 104 4.54 -10.78 -8.39
C ILE A 104 4.26 -12.14 -7.77
N THR A 105 3.77 -12.14 -6.54
CA THR A 105 3.33 -13.36 -5.86
C THR A 105 1.83 -13.52 -6.01
N PHE A 106 1.34 -14.75 -6.21
CA PHE A 106 -0.10 -14.99 -6.32
C PHE A 106 -0.50 -16.36 -5.82
N HIS A 107 -1.77 -16.50 -5.44
CA HIS A 107 -2.41 -17.75 -5.08
C HIS A 107 -3.85 -17.74 -5.60
N ASN A 108 -4.18 -18.62 -6.55
CA ASN A 108 -5.52 -18.71 -7.16
C ASN A 108 -6.05 -17.36 -7.69
N GLU A 109 -5.21 -16.59 -8.37
CA GLU A 109 -5.64 -15.32 -8.97
C GLU A 109 -6.45 -15.56 -10.25
N ALA A 110 -7.36 -14.66 -10.58
CA ALA A 110 -8.02 -14.69 -11.88
C ALA A 110 -7.00 -14.48 -13.01
N ARG A 111 -7.09 -15.32 -14.06
CA ARG A 111 -6.21 -15.24 -15.24
C ARG A 111 -6.24 -13.85 -15.89
N SER A 112 -7.41 -13.22 -15.97
CA SER A 112 -7.55 -11.87 -16.55
C SER A 112 -6.84 -10.78 -15.77
N THR A 113 -6.92 -10.77 -14.44
CA THR A 113 -6.20 -9.79 -13.60
C THR A 113 -4.69 -10.04 -13.57
N LEU A 114 -4.27 -11.30 -13.49
CA LEU A 114 -2.85 -11.66 -13.46
C LEU A 114 -2.17 -11.27 -14.78
N LEU A 115 -2.77 -11.63 -15.91
CA LEU A 115 -2.27 -11.26 -17.23
C LEU A 115 -2.24 -9.74 -17.42
N ARG A 116 -3.31 -9.04 -17.02
CA ARG A 116 -3.40 -7.58 -17.16
C ARG A 116 -2.36 -6.86 -16.29
N THR A 117 -2.02 -7.40 -15.12
CA THR A 117 -0.90 -6.90 -14.30
C THR A 117 0.41 -6.98 -15.07
N ILE A 118 0.75 -8.16 -15.61
CA ILE A 118 2.00 -8.39 -16.37
C ILE A 118 2.06 -7.51 -17.61
N LYS A 119 0.99 -7.46 -18.40
CA LYS A 119 0.96 -6.65 -19.62
C LYS A 119 1.01 -5.17 -19.33
N SER A 120 0.37 -4.69 -18.26
CA SER A 120 0.48 -3.28 -17.87
C SER A 120 1.93 -2.89 -17.58
N VAL A 121 2.70 -3.76 -16.90
CA VAL A 121 4.12 -3.58 -16.63
C VAL A 121 4.93 -3.52 -17.92
N LEU A 122 4.76 -4.52 -18.80
CA LEU A 122 5.51 -4.61 -20.06
C LEU A 122 5.23 -3.43 -21.01
N ILE A 123 3.98 -2.94 -21.05
CA ILE A 123 3.55 -1.89 -21.97
C ILE A 123 3.91 -0.49 -21.47
N ARG A 124 3.89 -0.26 -20.14
CA ARG A 124 4.00 1.08 -19.54
C ARG A 124 5.31 1.31 -18.79
N SER A 125 6.30 0.43 -18.97
CA SER A 125 7.65 0.63 -18.45
C SER A 125 8.66 0.59 -19.60
N PRO A 126 9.72 1.40 -19.57
CA PRO A 126 10.80 1.29 -20.54
C PRO A 126 11.39 -0.13 -20.55
N PRO A 127 11.53 -0.80 -21.70
CA PRO A 127 12.01 -2.18 -21.76
C PRO A 127 13.38 -2.38 -21.10
N SER A 128 14.28 -1.41 -21.16
CA SER A 128 15.60 -1.47 -20.52
C SER A 128 15.54 -1.53 -18.99
N LEU A 129 14.46 -1.05 -18.37
CA LEU A 129 14.31 -1.06 -16.90
C LEU A 129 13.73 -2.37 -16.38
N ILE A 130 13.11 -3.19 -17.23
CA ILE A 130 12.60 -4.50 -16.83
C ILE A 130 13.70 -5.53 -17.06
N GLN A 131 14.39 -5.95 -16.00
CA GLN A 131 15.32 -7.07 -16.08
C GLN A 131 14.56 -8.38 -16.30
N GLU A 132 13.55 -8.62 -15.47
CA GLU A 132 12.70 -9.80 -15.48
C GLU A 132 11.42 -9.56 -14.67
N ILE A 133 10.39 -10.35 -14.95
CA ILE A 133 9.17 -10.45 -14.15
C ILE A 133 9.13 -11.86 -13.56
N ILE A 134 9.27 -11.96 -12.26
CA ILE A 134 9.26 -13.23 -11.51
C ILE A 134 7.88 -13.43 -10.91
N LEU A 135 7.14 -14.38 -11.47
CA LEU A 135 5.87 -14.85 -10.92
C LEU A 135 6.15 -15.94 -9.89
N ILE A 136 5.75 -15.71 -8.64
CA ILE A 136 5.79 -16.72 -7.58
C ILE A 136 4.39 -17.26 -7.38
N ASP A 137 4.14 -18.45 -7.93
CA ASP A 137 2.90 -19.19 -7.71
C ASP A 137 2.96 -19.88 -6.34
N ASP A 138 2.22 -19.35 -5.39
CA ASP A 138 2.13 -19.84 -4.02
C ASP A 138 1.14 -21.00 -3.90
N PHE A 139 1.42 -22.07 -4.64
CA PHE A 139 0.66 -23.32 -4.60
C PHE A 139 -0.82 -23.14 -5.00
N SER A 140 -1.06 -22.46 -6.12
CA SER A 140 -2.39 -22.38 -6.73
C SER A 140 -2.91 -23.77 -7.11
N SER A 141 -4.22 -23.96 -7.15
CA SER A 141 -4.85 -25.24 -7.51
C SER A 141 -4.51 -25.66 -8.94
N ASP A 142 -4.34 -24.69 -9.84
CA ASP A 142 -3.96 -24.89 -11.22
C ASP A 142 -2.53 -24.35 -11.47
N PRO A 143 -1.53 -25.21 -11.76
CA PRO A 143 -0.18 -24.75 -12.09
C PRO A 143 -0.09 -24.05 -13.45
N GLU A 144 -1.05 -24.25 -14.36
CA GLU A 144 -1.02 -23.65 -15.70
C GLU A 144 -1.22 -22.13 -15.66
N ASP A 145 -1.87 -21.61 -14.60
CA ASP A 145 -2.01 -20.17 -14.36
C ASP A 145 -0.67 -19.45 -14.42
N CYS A 146 0.40 -20.10 -13.96
CA CYS A 146 1.77 -19.60 -13.96
C CYS A 146 2.57 -20.08 -15.19
N GLN A 147 2.51 -21.38 -15.49
CA GLN A 147 3.37 -22.02 -16.48
C GLN A 147 3.15 -21.47 -17.89
N LEU A 148 1.89 -21.22 -18.27
CA LEU A 148 1.56 -20.66 -19.58
C LEU A 148 2.08 -19.23 -19.76
N LEU A 149 2.09 -18.44 -18.69
CA LEU A 149 2.61 -17.06 -18.71
C LEU A 149 4.12 -16.99 -18.90
N ALA A 150 4.87 -18.05 -18.61
CA ALA A 150 6.33 -18.10 -18.84
C ALA A 150 6.72 -18.06 -20.33
N GLN A 151 5.76 -18.20 -21.24
CA GLN A 151 5.96 -18.00 -22.68
C GLN A 151 6.09 -16.52 -23.06
N ILE A 152 5.64 -15.60 -22.18
CA ILE A 152 5.77 -14.16 -22.38
C ILE A 152 7.23 -13.76 -22.13
N PRO A 153 7.87 -13.00 -23.05
CA PRO A 153 9.23 -12.50 -22.86
C PRO A 153 9.44 -11.84 -21.49
N LYS A 154 10.60 -12.12 -20.88
CA LYS A 154 11.01 -11.67 -19.52
C LYS A 154 10.22 -12.26 -18.36
N VAL A 155 9.16 -13.03 -18.58
CA VAL A 155 8.38 -13.65 -17.51
C VAL A 155 8.97 -14.99 -17.11
N ARG A 156 9.16 -15.19 -15.81
CA ARG A 156 9.64 -16.45 -15.21
C ARG A 156 8.63 -16.92 -14.18
N CYS A 157 8.18 -18.15 -14.32
CA CYS A 157 7.31 -18.79 -13.35
C CYS A 157 8.12 -19.61 -12.34
N LEU A 158 7.91 -19.37 -11.04
CA LEU A 158 8.43 -20.18 -9.94
C LEU A 158 7.28 -20.63 -9.04
N ARG A 159 7.01 -21.94 -9.01
CA ARG A 159 5.94 -22.51 -8.19
C ARG A 159 6.44 -23.04 -6.85
N ASN A 160 5.76 -22.73 -5.76
CA ASN A 160 5.99 -23.32 -4.43
C ASN A 160 5.43 -24.75 -4.38
N GLY A 161 6.16 -25.67 -3.73
CA GLY A 161 5.74 -27.06 -3.56
C GLY A 161 4.62 -27.25 -2.54
N ARG A 162 4.33 -26.22 -1.74
CA ARG A 162 3.24 -26.13 -0.76
C ARG A 162 2.86 -24.66 -0.58
N ARG A 163 1.74 -24.38 0.07
CA ARG A 163 1.31 -23.02 0.35
C ARG A 163 2.17 -22.39 1.45
N GLU A 164 3.02 -21.44 1.05
CA GLU A 164 3.97 -20.75 1.91
C GLU A 164 3.45 -19.39 2.40
N GLY A 165 2.55 -18.75 1.65
CA GLY A 165 2.07 -17.41 1.93
C GLY A 165 2.86 -16.31 1.22
N LEU A 166 2.29 -15.10 1.25
CA LEU A 166 2.84 -13.89 0.63
C LEU A 166 4.28 -13.62 1.07
N ILE A 167 4.53 -13.67 2.38
CA ILE A 167 5.80 -13.26 2.99
C ILE A 167 6.95 -14.12 2.48
N ARG A 168 6.84 -15.44 2.63
CA ARG A 168 7.87 -16.40 2.20
C ARG A 168 8.00 -16.45 0.67
N SER A 169 6.90 -16.27 -0.06
CA SER A 169 6.92 -16.18 -1.52
C SER A 169 7.69 -14.96 -2.03
N ARG A 170 7.50 -13.78 -1.42
CA ARG A 170 8.25 -12.57 -1.74
C ARG A 170 9.75 -12.73 -1.45
N VAL A 171 10.10 -13.36 -0.33
CA VAL A 171 11.50 -13.68 0.00
C VAL A 171 12.11 -14.62 -1.04
N ARG A 172 11.39 -15.66 -1.48
CA ARG A 172 11.84 -16.55 -2.55
C ARG A 172 12.11 -15.78 -3.86
N GLY A 173 11.18 -14.91 -4.26
CA GLY A 173 11.34 -14.06 -5.44
C GLY A 173 12.55 -13.13 -5.33
N ALA A 174 12.73 -12.47 -4.18
CA ALA A 174 13.88 -11.58 -3.93
C ALA A 174 15.22 -12.32 -3.99
N ASN A 175 15.27 -13.55 -3.49
CA ASN A 175 16.47 -14.39 -3.53
C ASN A 175 16.85 -14.80 -4.96
N THR A 176 15.86 -15.04 -5.83
CA THR A 176 16.11 -15.45 -7.23
C THR A 176 16.31 -14.26 -8.19
N ALA A 177 15.86 -13.06 -7.82
CA ALA A 177 16.01 -11.84 -8.61
C ALA A 177 17.47 -11.58 -9.02
N SER A 178 17.71 -11.22 -10.28
CA SER A 178 19.05 -10.92 -10.81
C SER A 178 19.39 -9.43 -10.79
N ALA A 179 18.40 -8.54 -10.75
CA ALA A 179 18.62 -7.10 -10.73
C ALA A 179 19.07 -6.59 -9.34
N SER A 180 19.67 -5.40 -9.33
CA SER A 180 20.00 -4.67 -8.10
C SER A 180 18.79 -4.04 -7.42
N ILE A 181 17.72 -3.73 -8.17
CA ILE A 181 16.49 -3.14 -7.64
C ILE A 181 15.36 -4.17 -7.64
N LEU A 182 14.64 -4.29 -6.52
CA LEU A 182 13.45 -5.13 -6.40
C LEU A 182 12.20 -4.26 -6.50
N THR A 183 11.23 -4.70 -7.30
CA THR A 183 9.90 -4.08 -7.39
C THR A 183 8.85 -5.13 -7.04
N PHE A 184 8.08 -4.92 -5.98
CA PHE A 184 6.99 -5.82 -5.60
C PHE A 184 5.65 -5.27 -6.09
N LEU A 185 4.82 -6.15 -6.66
CA LEU A 185 3.46 -5.86 -7.09
C LEU A 185 2.54 -7.01 -6.67
N ASP A 186 1.31 -6.67 -6.28
CA ASP A 186 0.25 -7.66 -6.15
C ASP A 186 -0.29 -8.07 -7.53
N SER A 187 -0.90 -9.25 -7.62
CA SER A 187 -1.31 -9.91 -8.87
C SER A 187 -2.56 -9.33 -9.57
N HIS A 188 -3.10 -8.24 -9.04
CA HIS A 188 -4.32 -7.57 -9.49
C HIS A 188 -4.11 -6.06 -9.51
N CYS A 189 -3.02 -5.65 -10.15
CA CYS A 189 -2.62 -4.27 -10.32
C CYS A 189 -2.68 -3.84 -11.79
N GLU A 190 -2.82 -2.54 -12.03
CA GLU A 190 -2.58 -1.94 -13.34
C GLU A 190 -1.71 -0.71 -13.17
N VAL A 191 -0.46 -0.79 -13.62
CA VAL A 191 0.48 0.33 -13.49
C VAL A 191 0.13 1.43 -14.48
N ASN A 192 0.33 2.70 -14.13
CA ASN A 192 0.04 3.83 -15.03
C ASN A 192 1.29 4.24 -15.84
N THR A 193 1.15 5.23 -16.71
CA THR A 193 2.27 5.75 -17.50
C THR A 193 3.37 6.34 -16.62
N ASP A 194 4.64 6.07 -16.97
CA ASP A 194 5.86 6.47 -16.25
C ASP A 194 5.84 6.20 -14.74
N TRP A 195 5.16 5.13 -14.31
CA TRP A 195 5.08 4.78 -12.90
C TRP A 195 6.44 4.39 -12.32
N LEU A 196 7.32 3.78 -13.11
CA LEU A 196 8.51 3.09 -12.62
C LEU A 196 9.71 4.02 -12.40
N GLN A 197 9.96 4.92 -13.36
CA GLN A 197 11.10 5.85 -13.36
C GLN A 197 11.19 6.70 -12.07
N PRO A 198 10.10 7.34 -11.57
CA PRO A 198 10.17 8.07 -10.31
C PRO A 198 10.60 7.20 -9.14
N MET A 199 10.15 5.94 -9.07
CA MET A 199 10.53 5.04 -7.97
C MET A 199 11.99 4.60 -8.05
N ILE A 200 12.46 4.19 -9.23
CA ILE A 200 13.85 3.76 -9.40
C ILE A 200 14.81 4.94 -9.16
N GLN A 201 14.49 6.15 -9.65
CA GLN A 201 15.28 7.35 -9.40
C GLN A 201 15.51 7.57 -7.89
N ARG A 202 14.45 7.48 -7.07
CA ARG A 202 14.54 7.72 -5.63
C ARG A 202 15.42 6.71 -4.89
N VAL A 203 15.35 5.44 -5.29
CA VAL A 203 16.20 4.38 -4.72
C VAL A 203 17.64 4.48 -5.22
N LYS A 204 17.85 4.91 -6.48
CA LYS A 204 19.20 5.17 -7.02
C LYS A 204 19.90 6.30 -6.26
N GLU A 205 19.18 7.37 -5.94
CA GLU A 205 19.72 8.51 -5.19
C GLU A 205 20.12 8.15 -3.75
N ASP A 206 19.43 7.18 -3.15
CA ASP A 206 19.66 6.72 -1.78
C ASP A 206 19.07 5.32 -1.62
N HIS A 207 19.96 4.33 -1.61
CA HIS A 207 19.60 2.92 -1.58
C HIS A 207 18.87 2.50 -0.29
N THR A 208 18.84 3.35 0.74
CA THR A 208 18.13 3.09 2.00
C THR A 208 16.64 3.46 1.95
N ARG A 209 16.19 4.13 0.88
CA ARG A 209 14.79 4.49 0.66
C ARG A 209 13.99 3.30 0.16
N VAL A 210 12.82 3.12 0.74
CA VAL A 210 11.77 2.23 0.23
C VAL A 210 10.62 3.09 -0.24
N VAL A 211 10.22 2.93 -1.49
CA VAL A 211 9.28 3.86 -2.13
C VAL A 211 8.06 3.14 -2.65
N SER A 212 6.89 3.75 -2.51
CA SER A 212 5.61 3.25 -2.99
C SER A 212 4.96 4.28 -3.92
N PRO A 213 4.13 3.84 -4.88
CA PRO A 213 3.30 4.73 -5.68
C PRO A 213 2.13 5.26 -4.85
N ILE A 214 1.43 6.27 -5.38
CA ILE A 214 0.01 6.42 -5.02
C ILE A 214 -0.74 5.22 -5.59
N ILE A 215 -1.48 4.55 -4.72
CA ILE A 215 -2.28 3.38 -5.08
C ILE A 215 -3.68 3.86 -5.45
N ASP A 216 -3.94 3.91 -6.76
CA ASP A 216 -5.27 4.20 -7.31
C ASP A 216 -6.21 3.00 -7.11
N VAL A 217 -7.51 3.26 -7.20
CA VAL A 217 -8.54 2.25 -6.96
C VAL A 217 -8.99 1.66 -8.29
N ILE A 218 -8.90 0.34 -8.44
CA ILE A 218 -9.67 -0.39 -9.45
C ILE A 218 -10.91 -0.92 -8.74
N SER A 219 -12.08 -0.43 -9.16
CA SER A 219 -13.36 -0.84 -8.58
C SER A 219 -13.55 -2.36 -8.68
N LEU A 220 -13.86 -3.01 -7.56
CA LEU A 220 -14.11 -4.45 -7.54
C LEU A 220 -15.38 -4.88 -8.30
N ASP A 221 -16.29 -3.94 -8.58
CA ASP A 221 -17.61 -4.24 -9.17
C ASP A 221 -17.61 -4.06 -10.69
N ASN A 222 -16.99 -3.00 -11.19
CA ASN A 222 -17.02 -2.60 -12.61
C ASN A 222 -15.64 -2.35 -13.21
N PHE A 223 -14.57 -2.57 -12.45
CA PHE A 223 -13.18 -2.39 -12.87
C PHE A 223 -12.82 -0.97 -13.34
N ALA A 224 -13.62 0.05 -13.02
CA ALA A 224 -13.25 1.44 -13.29
C ALA A 224 -11.94 1.79 -12.57
N TYR A 225 -11.01 2.42 -13.28
CA TYR A 225 -9.76 2.93 -12.73
C TYR A 225 -9.98 4.34 -12.19
N LEU A 226 -9.93 4.50 -10.88
CA LEU A 226 -10.29 5.71 -10.15
C LEU A 226 -9.06 6.28 -9.43
N ALA A 227 -8.79 7.56 -9.65
CA ALA A 227 -7.67 8.25 -9.01
C ALA A 227 -7.86 8.31 -7.49
N ALA A 228 -6.84 7.91 -6.74
CA ALA A 228 -6.74 8.16 -5.32
C ALA A 228 -6.21 9.58 -5.04
N SER A 229 -6.52 10.09 -3.85
CA SER A 229 -6.02 11.40 -3.40
C SER A 229 -4.51 11.37 -3.21
N ALA A 230 -3.83 12.41 -3.68
CA ALA A 230 -2.39 12.61 -3.47
C ALA A 230 -2.05 13.18 -2.09
N ASP A 231 -3.07 13.49 -1.28
CA ASP A 231 -2.92 14.02 0.07
C ASP A 231 -3.00 12.92 1.15
N LEU A 232 -2.85 11.66 0.77
CA LEU A 232 -2.91 10.52 1.68
C LEU A 232 -1.52 9.94 1.93
N ARG A 233 -1.26 9.58 3.19
CA ARG A 233 -0.13 8.75 3.62
C ARG A 233 -0.65 7.53 4.40
N GLY A 234 0.19 6.52 4.57
CA GLY A 234 -0.14 5.36 5.38
C GLY A 234 -0.01 5.66 6.87
N GLY A 235 -1.01 5.26 7.63
CA GLY A 235 -1.03 5.30 9.08
C GLY A 235 -1.56 4.00 9.66
N PHE A 236 -1.60 3.93 10.98
CA PHE A 236 -2.18 2.80 11.70
C PHE A 236 -2.77 3.22 13.04
N ASP A 237 -3.62 2.37 13.59
CA ASP A 237 -4.09 2.47 14.98
C ASP A 237 -3.36 1.47 15.89
N TRP A 238 -3.54 1.60 17.21
CA TRP A 238 -2.88 0.73 18.17
C TRP A 238 -3.24 -0.76 18.03
N SER A 239 -4.34 -1.12 17.34
CA SER A 239 -4.66 -2.52 17.05
C SER A 239 -3.80 -3.11 15.91
N LEU A 240 -2.83 -2.33 15.40
CA LEU A 240 -2.06 -2.58 14.19
C LEU A 240 -2.97 -2.82 12.99
N HIS A 241 -3.96 -1.96 12.81
CA HIS A 241 -4.78 -1.91 11.60
C HIS A 241 -4.32 -0.76 10.70
N PHE A 242 -4.11 -1.04 9.42
CA PHE A 242 -3.64 -0.05 8.45
C PHE A 242 -4.80 0.87 8.07
N LYS A 243 -4.52 2.17 7.95
CA LYS A 243 -5.47 3.16 7.44
C LYS A 243 -4.76 4.20 6.58
N TRP A 244 -5.50 4.76 5.64
CA TRP A 244 -5.06 5.95 4.93
C TRP A 244 -5.39 7.19 5.77
N GLU A 245 -4.41 8.05 5.95
CA GLU A 245 -4.56 9.30 6.69
C GLU A 245 -4.23 10.50 5.81
N GLN A 246 -4.91 11.62 6.04
CA GLN A 246 -4.53 12.88 5.42
C GLN A 246 -3.13 13.28 5.89
N ILE A 247 -2.32 13.81 4.98
CA ILE A 247 -1.05 14.45 5.35
C ILE A 247 -1.35 15.58 6.36
N PRO A 248 -0.62 15.67 7.48
CA PRO A 248 -0.80 16.73 8.46
C PRO A 248 -0.75 18.11 7.81
N ILE A 249 -1.60 19.03 8.27
CA ILE A 249 -1.77 20.37 7.64
C ILE A 249 -0.43 21.09 7.52
N GLU A 250 0.42 21.03 8.56
CA GLU A 250 1.75 21.63 8.56
C GLU A 250 2.65 21.07 7.44
N GLN A 251 2.68 19.75 7.30
CA GLN A 251 3.44 19.08 6.23
C GLN A 251 2.83 19.39 4.85
N LYS A 252 1.51 19.48 4.75
CA LYS A 252 0.81 19.83 3.50
C LYS A 252 1.13 21.27 3.09
N MET A 253 1.14 22.21 4.02
CA MET A 253 1.46 23.62 3.76
C MET A 253 2.94 23.85 3.43
N ALA A 254 3.85 23.04 3.99
CA ALA A 254 5.27 23.10 3.67
C ALA A 254 5.60 22.59 2.25
N ARG A 255 4.70 21.85 1.61
CA ARG A 255 4.88 21.31 0.26
C ARG A 255 4.50 22.35 -0.79
N SER A 256 5.50 22.98 -1.39
CA SER A 256 5.31 23.94 -2.49
C SER A 256 5.07 23.26 -3.85
N ASP A 257 5.45 21.99 -3.98
CA ASP A 257 5.31 21.22 -5.21
C ASP A 257 4.57 19.89 -4.95
N PRO A 258 3.38 19.68 -5.56
CA PRO A 258 2.61 18.44 -5.37
C PRO A 258 3.31 17.18 -5.90
N THR A 259 4.39 17.32 -6.68
CA THR A 259 5.15 16.16 -7.18
C THR A 259 6.15 15.59 -6.15
N GLN A 260 6.45 16.34 -5.08
CA GLN A 260 7.46 15.94 -4.11
C GLN A 260 7.11 14.63 -3.39
N PRO A 261 8.10 13.79 -3.05
CA PRO A 261 7.90 12.60 -2.22
C PRO A 261 7.19 12.93 -0.90
N ILE A 262 6.34 12.02 -0.42
CA ILE A 262 5.63 12.13 0.86
C ILE A 262 6.23 11.09 1.81
N ARG A 263 6.80 11.50 2.94
CA ARG A 263 7.22 10.55 3.97
C ARG A 263 6.00 9.89 4.62
N THR A 264 6.04 8.56 4.74
CA THR A 264 4.92 7.78 5.28
C THR A 264 5.35 6.95 6.49
N PRO A 265 4.63 7.00 7.63
CA PRO A 265 4.92 6.16 8.78
C PRO A 265 4.95 4.66 8.47
N VAL A 266 4.03 4.22 7.62
CA VAL A 266 3.86 2.82 7.21
C VAL A 266 3.46 2.77 5.74
N ILE A 267 3.86 1.73 5.02
CA ILE A 267 3.36 1.44 3.66
C ILE A 267 2.21 0.43 3.71
N ALA A 268 1.35 0.43 2.68
CA ALA A 268 0.33 -0.61 2.53
C ALA A 268 0.94 -2.01 2.38
N GLY A 269 2.15 -2.11 1.82
CA GLY A 269 2.94 -3.34 1.71
C GLY A 269 2.73 -4.10 0.40
N GLY A 270 1.63 -3.88 -0.33
CA GLY A 270 1.35 -4.53 -1.62
C GLY A 270 2.31 -4.14 -2.74
N ILE A 271 2.66 -2.85 -2.81
CA ILE A 271 3.39 -2.27 -3.94
C ILE A 271 4.51 -1.36 -3.44
N PHE A 272 5.77 -1.72 -3.72
CA PHE A 272 6.93 -0.90 -3.36
C PHE A 272 8.18 -1.29 -4.15
N VAL A 273 9.15 -0.39 -4.18
CA VAL A 273 10.49 -0.57 -4.76
C VAL A 273 11.55 -0.39 -3.69
N MET A 274 12.56 -1.25 -3.70
CA MET A 274 13.65 -1.27 -2.73
C MET A 274 14.94 -1.79 -3.35
N ASP A 275 16.09 -1.27 -2.92
CA ASP A 275 17.39 -1.84 -3.28
C ASP A 275 17.54 -3.27 -2.71
N LYS A 276 18.01 -4.20 -3.54
CA LYS A 276 18.16 -5.61 -3.17
C LYS A 276 19.18 -5.81 -2.06
N SER A 277 20.30 -5.08 -2.10
CA SER A 277 21.34 -5.18 -1.07
C SER A 277 20.82 -4.65 0.26
N TRP A 278 20.01 -3.58 0.23
CA TRP A 278 19.34 -3.05 1.41
C TRP A 278 18.28 -3.99 1.97
N PHE A 279 17.45 -4.61 1.10
CA PHE A 279 16.49 -5.65 1.51
C PHE A 279 17.18 -6.81 2.23
N ASN A 280 18.32 -7.26 1.71
CA ASN A 280 19.13 -8.31 2.33
C ASN A 280 19.80 -7.85 3.63
N HIS A 281 20.36 -6.64 3.66
CA HIS A 281 21.02 -6.06 4.83
C HIS A 281 20.04 -5.93 6.01
N LEU A 282 18.82 -5.45 5.74
CA LEU A 282 17.77 -5.37 6.74
C LEU A 282 17.20 -6.73 7.14
N GLY A 283 17.65 -7.86 6.57
CA GLY A 283 17.21 -9.19 6.97
C GLY A 283 15.89 -9.63 6.34
N GLN A 284 15.58 -9.14 5.13
CA GLN A 284 14.45 -9.55 4.28
C GLN A 284 13.10 -9.40 4.98
N TYR A 285 12.18 -10.36 4.88
CA TYR A 285 11.01 -10.43 5.76
C TYR A 285 11.22 -11.47 6.86
N ASP A 286 10.44 -11.37 7.93
CA ASP A 286 10.32 -12.44 8.93
C ASP A 286 9.59 -13.67 8.36
N THR A 287 10.35 -14.70 7.98
CA THR A 287 9.83 -15.91 7.34
C THR A 287 8.97 -16.79 8.24
N HIS A 288 8.89 -16.50 9.54
CA HIS A 288 7.97 -17.15 10.48
C HIS A 288 6.58 -16.49 10.54
N MET A 289 6.35 -15.43 9.77
CA MET A 289 5.00 -14.92 9.50
C MET A 289 4.29 -15.80 8.48
N ASP A 290 2.98 -15.99 8.65
CA ASP A 290 2.19 -16.90 7.84
C ASP A 290 1.20 -16.17 6.94
N ILE A 291 1.02 -16.71 5.72
CA ILE A 291 0.01 -16.35 4.73
C ILE A 291 -0.02 -14.85 4.37
N TRP A 292 -0.58 -14.01 5.22
CA TRP A 292 -0.84 -12.60 4.94
C TRP A 292 -1.00 -11.78 6.23
N GLY A 293 -0.57 -10.52 6.19
CA GLY A 293 -0.86 -9.49 7.18
C GLY A 293 0.25 -9.33 8.22
N GLY A 294 0.49 -8.10 8.64
CA GLY A 294 1.49 -7.76 9.66
C GLY A 294 2.88 -7.45 9.09
N GLU A 295 3.21 -7.98 7.91
CA GLU A 295 4.53 -7.82 7.28
C GLU A 295 4.81 -6.37 6.86
N ASN A 296 3.77 -5.63 6.49
CA ASN A 296 3.86 -4.23 6.13
C ASN A 296 4.24 -3.36 7.33
N PHE A 297 3.73 -3.66 8.54
CA PHE A 297 4.14 -2.97 9.77
C PHE A 297 5.56 -3.35 10.17
N GLU A 298 5.89 -4.63 10.15
CA GLU A 298 7.21 -5.14 10.53
C GLU A 298 8.30 -4.52 9.66
N LEU A 299 8.13 -4.53 8.34
CA LEU A 299 9.07 -3.91 7.41
C LEU A 299 9.12 -2.39 7.63
N SER A 300 7.98 -1.73 7.81
CA SER A 300 7.94 -0.27 7.98
C SER A 300 8.67 0.20 9.23
N PHE A 301 8.41 -0.45 10.38
CA PHE A 301 9.11 -0.14 11.64
C PHE A 301 10.59 -0.41 11.50
N ARG A 302 10.97 -1.57 10.94
CA ARG A 302 12.36 -1.91 10.73
C ARG A 302 13.10 -0.91 9.84
N VAL A 303 12.54 -0.55 8.69
CA VAL A 303 13.18 0.41 7.77
C VAL A 303 13.43 1.74 8.48
N TRP A 304 12.41 2.32 9.12
CA TRP A 304 12.57 3.59 9.82
C TRP A 304 13.54 3.51 11.00
N MET A 305 13.38 2.50 11.85
CA MET A 305 14.18 2.39 13.08
C MET A 305 15.62 1.99 12.81
N CYS A 306 15.91 1.35 11.67
CA CYS A 306 17.26 0.89 11.32
C CYS A 306 17.94 1.76 10.24
N GLY A 307 17.50 3.01 10.07
CA GLY A 307 18.25 4.04 9.34
C GLY A 307 17.83 4.29 7.89
N GLY A 308 16.74 3.68 7.41
CA GLY A 308 16.14 3.98 6.12
C GLY A 308 14.94 4.93 6.22
N SER A 309 14.19 5.05 5.13
CA SER A 309 12.95 5.84 5.10
C SER A 309 11.91 5.26 4.14
N LEU A 310 10.65 5.58 4.38
CA LEU A 310 9.52 5.20 3.53
C LEU A 310 8.93 6.44 2.85
N GLU A 311 8.75 6.37 1.53
CA GLU A 311 8.18 7.47 0.74
C GLU A 311 7.03 6.99 -0.15
N ILE A 312 6.00 7.83 -0.31
CA ILE A 312 4.97 7.71 -1.35
C ILE A 312 5.28 8.74 -2.42
N LEU A 313 5.33 8.34 -3.69
CA LEU A 313 5.71 9.19 -4.82
C LEU A 313 4.48 9.58 -5.64
N PRO A 314 4.04 10.86 -5.62
CA PRO A 314 2.80 11.28 -6.29
C PRO A 314 2.75 11.07 -7.81
N CYS A 315 3.92 11.09 -8.45
CA CYS A 315 4.05 10.88 -9.89
C CYS A 315 4.12 9.40 -10.29
N SER A 316 4.25 8.48 -9.34
CA SER A 316 4.09 7.06 -9.58
C SER A 316 2.67 6.64 -9.21
N ARG A 317 1.93 6.08 -10.17
CA ARG A 317 0.52 5.69 -10.02
C ARG A 317 0.35 4.22 -10.39
N VAL A 318 -0.25 3.45 -9.49
CA VAL A 318 -0.58 2.04 -9.73
C VAL A 318 -1.99 1.78 -9.22
N GLY A 319 -2.87 1.29 -10.09
CA GLY A 319 -4.21 0.88 -9.71
C GLY A 319 -4.18 -0.48 -9.04
N HIS A 320 -5.00 -0.67 -8.01
CA HIS A 320 -5.12 -1.94 -7.29
C HIS A 320 -6.60 -2.29 -7.06
N VAL A 321 -6.95 -3.57 -7.23
CA VAL A 321 -8.32 -4.06 -6.93
C VAL A 321 -8.49 -4.23 -5.42
N PHE A 322 -9.09 -3.24 -4.75
CA PHE A 322 -9.39 -3.33 -3.32
C PHE A 322 -10.60 -4.23 -3.07
N ARG A 323 -10.40 -5.32 -2.33
CA ARG A 323 -11.43 -6.32 -2.04
C ARG A 323 -11.97 -6.13 -0.62
N LYS A 324 -13.23 -6.49 -0.38
CA LYS A 324 -13.86 -6.45 0.96
C LYS A 324 -13.57 -7.69 1.81
N ARG A 325 -13.16 -8.79 1.18
CA ARG A 325 -12.85 -10.08 1.82
C ARG A 325 -11.66 -10.74 1.14
N HIS A 326 -10.97 -11.61 1.86
CA HIS A 326 -9.94 -12.47 1.29
C HIS A 326 -10.60 -13.67 0.59
N PRO A 327 -10.25 -13.97 -0.67
CA PRO A 327 -10.79 -15.11 -1.40
C PRO A 327 -10.07 -16.44 -1.13
N TYR A 328 -9.04 -16.44 -0.30
CA TYR A 328 -8.18 -17.59 -0.04
C TYR A 328 -8.29 -18.05 1.41
N ASP A 329 -7.99 -19.33 1.62
CA ASP A 329 -8.12 -19.95 2.93
C ASP A 329 -7.04 -19.48 3.91
N PHE A 330 -7.27 -19.66 5.20
CA PHE A 330 -6.27 -19.48 6.24
C PHE A 330 -6.26 -20.77 7.07
N PRO A 331 -5.19 -21.59 7.03
CA PRO A 331 -5.18 -22.90 7.69
C PRO A 331 -5.52 -22.84 9.18
N GLU A 332 -5.07 -21.79 9.87
CA GLU A 332 -5.35 -21.53 11.29
C GLU A 332 -6.45 -20.47 11.51
N GLY A 333 -7.12 -20.03 10.45
CA GLY A 333 -8.10 -18.95 10.46
C GLY A 333 -7.49 -17.54 10.39
N ASN A 334 -8.12 -16.66 9.61
CA ASN A 334 -7.62 -15.31 9.30
C ASN A 334 -7.22 -14.50 10.55
N ALA A 335 -8.11 -14.45 11.54
CA ALA A 335 -7.87 -13.67 12.75
C ALA A 335 -6.65 -14.16 13.55
N LEU A 336 -6.44 -15.48 13.67
CA LEU A 336 -5.31 -16.04 14.39
C LEU A 336 -4.00 -15.86 13.63
N THR A 337 -4.00 -16.05 12.31
CA THR A 337 -2.85 -15.75 11.45
C THR A 337 -2.44 -14.28 11.56
N TYR A 338 -3.41 -13.36 11.46
CA TYR A 338 -3.15 -11.93 11.59
C TYR A 338 -2.60 -11.57 12.98
N ILE A 339 -3.18 -12.12 14.05
CA ILE A 339 -2.70 -11.94 15.43
C ILE A 339 -1.27 -12.47 15.58
N LYS A 340 -0.96 -13.66 15.07
CA LYS A 340 0.38 -14.24 15.12
C LYS A 340 1.39 -13.27 14.49
N ASN A 341 1.15 -12.83 13.26
CA ASN A 341 2.09 -11.97 12.55
C ASN A 341 2.24 -10.58 13.20
N THR A 342 1.14 -9.92 13.55
CA THR A 342 1.17 -8.61 14.21
C THR A 342 1.81 -8.66 15.60
N ARG A 343 1.66 -9.77 16.33
CA ARG A 343 2.40 -9.99 17.58
C ARG A 343 3.90 -10.09 17.37
N ARG A 344 4.34 -10.80 16.33
CA ARG A 344 5.78 -10.87 15.99
C ARG A 344 6.34 -9.47 15.71
N ALA A 345 5.60 -8.64 14.97
CA ALA A 345 5.97 -7.26 14.74
C ALA A 345 6.02 -6.45 16.04
N ALA A 346 4.97 -6.51 16.87
CA ALA A 346 4.88 -5.76 18.12
C ALA A 346 5.96 -6.15 19.13
N GLU A 347 6.20 -7.45 19.33
CA GLU A 347 7.17 -7.95 20.30
C GLU A 347 8.61 -7.63 19.93
N VAL A 348 8.92 -7.52 18.64
CA VAL A 348 10.27 -7.19 18.16
C VAL A 348 10.49 -5.68 18.10
N TRP A 349 9.50 -4.90 17.67
CA TRP A 349 9.71 -3.51 17.25
C TRP A 349 9.07 -2.46 18.15
N MET A 350 8.02 -2.78 18.92
CA MET A 350 7.23 -1.75 19.62
C MET A 350 7.66 -1.49 21.07
N ASP A 351 8.72 -2.13 21.56
CA ASP A 351 9.23 -1.96 22.94
C ASP A 351 8.10 -2.00 23.99
N GLU A 352 8.05 -1.04 24.92
CA GLU A 352 6.97 -0.90 25.91
C GLU A 352 5.61 -0.56 25.29
N TYR A 353 5.57 0.05 24.10
CA TYR A 353 4.33 0.47 23.43
C TYR A 353 3.49 -0.71 22.93
N LYS A 354 4.05 -1.92 22.89
CA LYS A 354 3.27 -3.14 22.61
C LYS A 354 2.12 -3.35 23.60
N GLN A 355 2.19 -2.76 24.79
CA GLN A 355 1.08 -2.78 25.75
C GLN A 355 -0.20 -2.18 25.15
N TYR A 356 -0.09 -1.10 24.37
CA TYR A 356 -1.25 -0.45 23.73
C TYR A 356 -1.84 -1.31 22.63
N TYR A 357 -1.00 -2.09 21.94
CA TYR A 357 -1.48 -3.12 21.03
C TYR A 357 -2.27 -4.21 21.75
N TYR A 358 -1.76 -4.71 22.87
CA TYR A 358 -2.47 -5.69 23.68
C TYR A 358 -3.74 -5.15 24.34
N SER A 359 -3.81 -3.85 24.65
CA SER A 359 -5.03 -3.19 25.12
C SER A 359 -6.06 -3.02 24.01
N ALA A 360 -5.63 -2.62 22.81
CA ALA A 360 -6.51 -2.44 21.65
C ALA A 360 -6.98 -3.78 21.06
N ARG A 361 -6.20 -4.85 21.25
CA ARG A 361 -6.54 -6.21 20.79
C ARG A 361 -6.30 -7.24 21.91
N PRO A 362 -7.17 -7.30 22.95
CA PRO A 362 -7.01 -8.21 24.07
C PRO A 362 -6.95 -9.70 23.66
N SER A 363 -7.62 -10.07 22.57
CA SER A 363 -7.59 -11.43 22.02
C SER A 363 -6.20 -11.90 21.56
N ALA A 364 -5.25 -10.97 21.39
CA ALA A 364 -3.87 -11.30 21.09
C ALA A 364 -3.11 -11.81 22.31
N GLN A 365 -3.51 -11.47 23.53
CA GLN A 365 -2.83 -11.89 24.76
C GLN A 365 -2.84 -13.42 24.90
N GLY A 366 -1.72 -13.99 25.34
CA GLY A 366 -1.60 -15.45 25.56
C GLY A 366 -1.55 -16.33 24.31
N LYS A 367 -1.75 -15.80 23.10
CA LYS A 367 -1.63 -16.57 21.85
C LYS A 367 -0.17 -16.95 21.53
N ALA A 368 0.06 -18.07 20.85
CA ALA A 368 1.42 -18.42 20.41
C ALA A 368 1.82 -17.57 19.19
N PHE A 369 3.06 -17.12 19.14
CA PHE A 369 3.62 -16.39 17.98
C PHE A 369 4.99 -16.92 17.53
N GLY A 370 5.45 -18.04 18.11
CA GLY A 370 6.74 -18.66 17.82
C GLY A 370 7.94 -17.87 18.35
N SER A 371 9.15 -18.37 18.09
CA SER A 371 10.38 -17.70 18.49
C SER A 371 10.62 -16.43 17.67
N ILE A 372 11.10 -15.38 18.34
CA ILE A 372 11.51 -14.10 17.73
C ILE A 372 13.00 -13.79 17.96
N ALA A 373 13.77 -14.76 18.47
CA ALA A 373 15.17 -14.57 18.88
C ALA A 373 16.06 -14.06 17.73
N GLU A 374 15.87 -14.56 16.51
CA GLU A 374 16.61 -14.11 15.33
C GLU A 374 16.31 -12.65 14.98
N ARG A 375 15.03 -12.24 15.06
CA ARG A 375 14.61 -10.88 14.76
C ARG A 375 15.10 -9.89 15.82
N LEU A 376 15.10 -10.27 17.10
CA LEU A 376 15.71 -9.47 18.18
C LEU A 376 17.24 -9.35 18.01
N THR A 377 17.91 -10.42 17.56
CA THR A 377 19.35 -10.40 17.30
C THR A 377 19.68 -9.51 16.10
N LEU A 378 18.88 -9.58 15.04
CA LEU A 378 18.97 -8.68 13.89
C LEU A 378 18.81 -7.22 14.31
N ARG A 379 17.78 -6.89 15.09
CA ARG A 379 17.53 -5.53 15.59
C ARG A 379 18.73 -4.98 16.37
N ARG A 380 19.35 -5.80 17.23
CA ARG A 380 20.57 -5.42 17.96
C ARG A 380 21.77 -5.25 17.02
N LYS A 381 21.97 -6.17 16.08
CA LYS A 381 23.08 -6.13 15.11
C LYS A 381 23.05 -4.86 14.25
N LEU A 382 21.87 -4.42 13.84
CA LEU A 382 21.65 -3.21 13.03
C LEU A 382 21.66 -1.92 13.86
N ASN A 383 21.81 -2.00 15.19
CA ASN A 383 21.79 -0.86 16.10
C ASN A 383 20.56 0.05 15.90
N CYS A 384 19.39 -0.57 15.74
CA CYS A 384 18.17 0.17 15.45
C CYS A 384 17.72 1.03 16.63
N LYS A 385 17.11 2.17 16.32
CA LYS A 385 16.51 3.10 17.29
C LYS A 385 15.37 2.43 18.08
N PRO A 386 15.03 2.95 19.28
CA PRO A 386 13.86 2.51 20.04
C PRO A 386 12.55 2.96 19.37
N PHE A 387 11.43 2.30 19.69
CA PHE A 387 10.11 2.66 19.16
C PHE A 387 9.66 4.05 19.61
N ARG A 388 10.11 4.50 20.79
CA ARG A 388 9.93 5.88 21.23
C ARG A 388 10.46 6.89 20.22
N TRP A 389 11.65 6.65 19.65
CA TRP A 389 12.21 7.52 18.61
C TRP A 389 11.33 7.51 17.36
N TYR A 390 10.78 6.35 16.97
CA TYR A 390 9.84 6.25 15.84
C TYR A 390 8.58 7.10 16.09
N MET A 391 8.00 7.01 17.29
CA MET A 391 6.84 7.82 17.66
C MET A 391 7.16 9.32 17.62
N GLU A 392 8.31 9.74 18.14
CA GLU A 392 8.66 11.17 18.22
C GLU A 392 9.09 11.76 16.86
N ASN A 393 9.71 10.97 15.97
CA ASN A 393 10.38 11.48 14.77
C ASN A 393 9.72 11.07 13.44
N VAL A 394 8.93 9.99 13.45
CA VAL A 394 8.31 9.43 12.24
C VAL A 394 6.80 9.57 12.29
N TYR A 395 6.17 9.30 13.44
CA TYR A 395 4.72 9.32 13.57
C TYR A 395 4.20 10.02 14.84
N PRO A 396 4.55 11.31 15.05
CA PRO A 396 4.15 12.06 16.25
C PRO A 396 2.64 12.29 16.35
N GLU A 397 1.91 12.15 15.25
CA GLU A 397 0.46 12.35 15.22
C GLU A 397 -0.32 11.15 15.77
N LEU A 398 0.31 9.97 15.91
CA LEU A 398 -0.30 8.81 16.55
C LEU A 398 -0.41 9.04 18.06
N ARG A 399 -1.57 9.50 18.49
CA ARG A 399 -1.86 9.72 19.92
C ARG A 399 -1.72 8.43 20.71
N VAL A 400 -0.78 8.41 21.64
CA VAL A 400 -0.69 7.38 22.67
C VAL A 400 -1.94 7.47 23.54
N PRO A 401 -2.69 6.38 23.77
CA PRO A 401 -3.86 6.41 24.63
C PRO A 401 -3.39 6.84 26.01
N GLU A 402 -4.03 7.85 26.59
CA GLU A 402 -3.82 8.16 28.00
C GLU A 402 -4.09 6.86 28.76
N GLN A 403 -3.09 6.39 29.51
CA GLN A 403 -3.37 5.39 30.52
C GLN A 403 -4.43 6.05 31.40
N GLU A 404 -5.67 5.56 31.36
CA GLU A 404 -6.62 5.88 32.41
C GLU A 404 -5.86 5.57 33.69
N ALA A 405 -5.44 6.64 34.39
CA ALA A 405 -4.79 6.47 35.67
C ALA A 405 -5.77 5.61 36.46
N VAL A 406 -5.36 4.37 36.73
CA VAL A 406 -6.17 3.47 37.54
C VAL A 406 -6.33 4.22 38.84
N SER A 407 -7.49 4.83 39.07
CA SER A 407 -7.78 5.50 40.32
C SER A 407 -7.92 4.39 41.35
N SER A 408 -6.81 4.01 41.96
CA SER A 408 -6.79 3.10 43.08
C SER A 408 -7.06 3.91 44.34
N VAL A 409 -7.85 3.33 45.24
CA VAL A 409 -8.12 3.95 46.53
C VAL A 409 -6.92 3.69 47.42
N LEU A 410 -6.25 4.76 47.89
CA LEU A 410 -5.18 4.65 48.88
C LEU A 410 -5.75 4.23 50.23
N LYS A 411 -5.28 3.09 50.76
CA LYS A 411 -5.76 2.49 52.01
C LYS A 411 -4.65 2.26 53.02
N GLN A 412 -5.01 2.38 54.30
CA GLN A 412 -4.20 1.95 55.43
C GLN A 412 -5.10 1.15 56.38
N GLY A 413 -4.97 -0.19 56.36
CA GLY A 413 -5.91 -1.09 57.03
C GLY A 413 -7.32 -1.02 56.42
N GLY A 414 -8.35 -0.88 57.25
CA GLY A 414 -9.74 -0.69 56.83
C GLY A 414 -10.11 0.74 56.43
N LEU A 415 -9.16 1.67 56.44
CA LEU A 415 -9.38 3.10 56.23
C LEU A 415 -8.83 3.55 54.86
N CYS A 416 -9.49 4.54 54.27
CA CYS A 416 -9.22 5.12 52.96
C CYS A 416 -8.80 6.59 53.12
N LEU A 417 -7.93 7.09 52.23
CA LEU A 417 -7.50 8.48 52.23
C LEU A 417 -8.60 9.41 51.68
N GLU A 418 -9.08 10.38 52.46
CA GLU A 418 -10.10 11.37 52.08
C GLU A 418 -9.64 12.81 52.37
N THR A 419 -10.20 13.78 51.65
CA THR A 419 -10.02 15.20 51.96
C THR A 419 -10.94 15.61 53.11
N ARG A 420 -10.38 16.30 54.10
CA ARG A 420 -11.10 16.95 55.19
C ARG A 420 -11.06 18.46 54.96
N GLY A 421 -12.13 19.02 54.42
CA GLY A 421 -12.16 20.44 54.02
C GLY A 421 -11.32 20.71 52.76
N THR A 422 -10.90 21.97 52.57
CA THR A 422 -10.24 22.42 51.32
C THR A 422 -8.76 22.04 51.23
N ASP A 423 -8.04 21.98 52.35
CA ASP A 423 -6.57 21.88 52.34
C ASP A 423 -5.98 20.79 53.27
N SER A 424 -6.78 19.82 53.72
CA SER A 424 -6.26 18.74 54.57
C SER A 424 -6.69 17.34 54.12
N LEU A 425 -5.79 16.37 54.32
CA LEU A 425 -6.00 14.96 54.01
C LEU A 425 -6.03 14.15 55.31
N GLY A 426 -6.89 13.14 55.37
CA GLY A 426 -6.98 12.24 56.52
C GLY A 426 -7.48 10.85 56.12
N LEU A 427 -7.40 9.90 57.04
CA LEU A 427 -7.96 8.56 56.87
C LEU A 427 -9.40 8.52 57.41
N SER A 428 -10.29 7.84 56.71
CA SER A 428 -11.69 7.59 57.10
C SER A 428 -12.14 6.19 56.67
N GLU A 429 -13.29 5.72 57.15
CA GLU A 429 -13.79 4.40 56.75
C GLU A 429 -13.97 4.29 55.24
N CYS A 430 -13.45 3.20 54.68
CA CYS A 430 -13.63 2.90 53.27
C CYS A 430 -15.10 2.65 52.94
N ARG A 431 -15.81 3.66 52.44
CA ARG A 431 -17.16 3.49 51.89
C ARG A 431 -17.09 2.60 50.64
N GLY A 432 -17.76 1.45 50.63
CA GLY A 432 -17.55 0.43 49.61
C GLY A 432 -18.81 -0.27 49.07
N ILE A 433 -18.70 -0.64 47.79
CA ILE A 433 -19.49 -1.61 46.99
C ILE A 433 -20.66 -1.00 46.18
N GLY A 434 -20.34 -0.56 44.96
CA GLY A 434 -21.30 -0.13 43.92
C GLY A 434 -20.95 1.23 43.30
N ALA A 435 -20.16 1.23 42.23
CA ALA A 435 -19.88 2.35 41.30
C ALA A 435 -19.49 3.77 41.81
N ASN A 436 -19.59 4.11 43.09
CA ASN A 436 -19.37 5.48 43.57
C ASN A 436 -18.10 5.59 44.43
N ARG A 437 -17.11 6.30 43.89
CA ARG A 437 -15.82 6.65 44.51
C ARG A 437 -16.02 7.80 45.53
N PRO A 438 -15.16 7.94 46.56
CA PRO A 438 -15.12 9.15 47.37
C PRO A 438 -14.85 10.37 46.47
N GLN A 439 -15.65 11.43 46.59
CA GLN A 439 -15.55 12.65 45.75
C GLN A 439 -14.14 13.24 45.74
N SER A 440 -13.39 13.09 46.83
CA SER A 440 -12.02 13.56 46.99
C SER A 440 -10.99 12.87 46.10
N GLN A 441 -11.35 11.74 45.48
CA GLN A 441 -10.49 10.95 44.58
C GLN A 441 -11.08 10.88 43.16
N VAL A 442 -12.14 11.64 42.88
CA VAL A 442 -12.70 11.81 41.53
C VAL A 442 -12.06 13.07 40.93
N ARG A 443 -11.40 12.93 39.77
CA ARG A 443 -10.92 14.07 39.01
C ARG A 443 -12.14 14.80 38.43
N SER A 444 -12.56 15.91 39.04
CA SER A 444 -13.53 16.82 38.44
C SER A 444 -12.84 17.56 37.28
N LEU A 445 -13.26 17.28 36.05
CA LEU A 445 -13.04 18.19 34.94
C LEU A 445 -14.00 19.38 35.13
N PRO A 446 -13.56 20.64 34.95
CA PRO A 446 -14.49 21.75 34.80
C PRO A 446 -15.26 21.54 33.50
N LEU A 447 -16.59 21.42 33.59
CA LEU A 447 -17.47 21.58 32.44
C LEU A 447 -17.48 23.08 32.09
N GLU A 448 -16.64 23.50 31.14
CA GLU A 448 -16.86 24.76 30.45
C GLU A 448 -18.04 24.62 29.48
N GLY A 449 -19.09 25.42 29.74
CA GLY A 449 -19.90 26.10 28.73
C GLY A 449 -20.69 25.23 27.75
N GLY A 450 -21.91 24.85 28.15
CA GLY A 450 -22.93 24.39 27.21
C GLY A 450 -23.28 25.48 26.20
N CYS A 451 -23.33 25.12 24.92
CA CYS A 451 -23.97 25.94 23.89
C CYS A 451 -25.49 25.74 23.96
N ASP A 452 -26.18 26.87 24.07
CA ASP A 452 -27.62 27.00 24.02
C ASP A 452 -28.22 26.46 22.72
N SER A 453 -29.42 25.94 22.88
CA SER A 453 -30.24 25.29 21.88
C SER A 453 -31.16 26.29 21.18
N TYR A 454 -30.80 26.82 20.01
CA TYR A 454 -31.80 27.36 19.07
C TYR A 454 -31.32 27.33 17.60
N THR A 455 -32.15 26.67 16.78
CA THR A 455 -32.39 26.87 15.33
C THR A 455 -31.42 26.38 14.24
N SER A 456 -32.05 25.64 13.32
CA SER A 456 -31.81 25.50 11.88
C SER A 456 -30.97 24.32 11.37
N SER A 457 -31.73 23.42 10.75
CA SER A 457 -31.38 22.42 9.74
C SER A 457 -30.26 22.84 8.78
N LEU A 458 -29.27 21.97 8.57
CA LEU A 458 -28.96 21.31 7.29
C LEU A 458 -27.59 20.58 7.37
N ASN A 459 -27.56 19.38 6.80
CA ASN A 459 -26.38 18.62 6.37
C ASN A 459 -25.39 18.10 7.43
N CYS A 460 -25.60 16.84 7.84
CA CYS A 460 -24.49 15.94 8.16
C CYS A 460 -24.85 14.50 7.75
N ARG A 461 -24.62 14.19 6.46
CA ARG A 461 -24.48 12.82 5.96
C ARG A 461 -23.04 12.66 5.48
N MET A 462 -22.52 11.45 5.69
CA MET A 462 -21.25 10.89 5.19
C MET A 462 -19.99 11.25 6.00
N CYS A 463 -19.48 10.25 6.72
CA CYS A 463 -18.24 9.56 6.34
C CYS A 463 -18.04 8.31 7.21
N ARG A 464 -18.56 7.18 6.74
CA ARG A 464 -18.02 5.83 6.99
C ARG A 464 -17.83 5.19 5.63
N ILE A 465 -16.59 5.13 5.16
CA ILE A 465 -16.07 4.14 4.21
C ILE A 465 -14.72 3.72 4.75
#